data_AF-A0A1Y1MT09-F1
#
_entry.id   AF-A0A1Y1MT09-F1
#
_cell.length_a   1.000
_cell.length_b   1.000
_cell.length_c   1.000
_cell.angle_alpha   90.00
_cell.angle_beta   90.00
_cell.angle_gamma   90.00
#
_symmetry.space_group_name_H-M   'P 1'
#
loop_
_entity.id
_entity.type
_entity.pdbx_description
1 polymer ?
#
loop_
_entity_poly.entity_id
_entity_poly.type
_entity_poly.pdbx_seq_one_letter_code
_entity_poly.pdbx_strand_id
1 'polypeptide(L)'
;MNALREEALKICKKCIIFREGRVGIDLCHDDVERELIKEAEMIEASQAMLQRVLEQANEQIRRLRSTTYFMDRDLEDKDNVTKIDYQNMIINERSFNLSMYHGFTPLDPANITAEEWQQYTFKNLERAAKEINSARSLRAYVDTFLKQVIDDLWSQYHVVNEAFRRRIEEIKEAKTKLEVMHNEVAIPHLCARLFCDFA
;
A
#
# COMPACT_ATOMS: atom_id res chain seq x y z
N MET A 1 2.86 1.90 6.40
CA MET A 1 1.55 2.46 6.83
C MET A 1 1.66 3.23 8.14
N ASN A 2 2.32 2.71 9.18
CA ASN A 2 2.42 3.38 10.48
C ASN A 2 3.09 4.77 10.40
N ALA A 3 4.16 4.96 9.63
CA ALA A 3 4.79 6.28 9.46
C ALA A 3 3.82 7.37 8.93
N LEU A 4 3.00 7.04 7.92
CA LEU A 4 1.99 7.98 7.40
C LEU A 4 0.86 8.21 8.42
N ARG A 5 0.43 7.15 9.11
CA ARG A 5 -0.76 7.13 9.96
C ARG A 5 -0.52 7.73 11.34
N GLU A 6 0.59 7.37 11.98
CA GLU A 6 0.87 7.70 13.37
C GLU A 6 1.72 8.97 13.51
N GLU A 7 2.56 9.26 12.51
CA GLU A 7 3.51 10.37 12.58
C GLU A 7 3.10 11.51 11.65
N ALA A 8 3.09 11.32 10.34
CA ALA A 8 2.90 12.41 9.37
C ALA A 8 1.52 13.09 9.52
N LEU A 9 0.42 12.32 9.47
CA LEU A 9 -0.93 12.87 9.60
C LEU A 9 -1.15 13.56 10.96
N LYS A 10 -0.58 12.98 12.03
CA LYS A 10 -0.69 13.52 13.39
C LYS A 10 0.03 14.85 13.53
N ILE A 11 1.21 14.97 12.93
CA ILE A 11 1.97 16.24 12.90
C ILE A 11 1.18 17.27 12.09
N CYS A 12 0.71 16.93 10.89
CA CYS A 12 -0.04 17.83 10.03
C CYS A 12 -1.30 18.37 10.74
N LYS A 13 -2.10 17.49 11.38
CA LYS A 13 -3.28 17.89 12.18
C LYS A 13 -2.92 18.78 13.36
N LYS A 14 -1.83 18.51 14.07
CA LYS A 14 -1.35 19.39 15.15
C LYS A 14 -0.97 20.78 14.63
N CYS A 15 -0.30 20.85 13.48
CA CYS A 15 0.05 22.11 12.84
C CYS A 15 -1.21 22.93 12.49
N ILE A 16 -2.25 22.28 11.98
CA ILE A 16 -3.55 22.93 11.71
C ILE A 16 -4.17 23.46 13.01
N ILE A 17 -4.24 22.64 14.07
CA ILE A 17 -4.80 23.06 15.37
C ILE A 17 -4.05 24.27 15.96
N PHE A 18 -2.71 24.30 15.86
CA PHE A 18 -1.94 25.46 16.33
C PHE A 18 -2.25 26.73 15.55
N ARG A 19 -2.61 26.60 14.26
CA ARG A 19 -3.00 27.73 13.41
C ARG A 19 -4.40 28.24 13.72
N GLU A 20 -5.34 27.34 14.02
CA GLU A 20 -6.69 27.69 14.46
C GLU A 20 -6.69 28.42 15.82
N GLY A 21 -5.68 28.16 16.65
CA GLY A 21 -5.47 28.85 17.93
C GLY A 21 -4.87 30.26 17.83
N ARG A 22 -4.62 30.80 16.63
CA ARG A 22 -4.12 32.17 16.45
C ARG A 22 -5.18 33.19 16.85
N VAL A 23 -4.76 34.37 17.31
CA VAL A 23 -5.66 35.41 17.84
C VAL A 23 -5.46 36.75 17.13
N GLY A 24 -6.53 37.55 17.10
CA GLY A 24 -6.47 38.91 16.53
C GLY A 24 -6.16 38.90 15.04
N ILE A 25 -5.20 39.75 14.62
CA ILE A 25 -4.82 39.91 13.21
C ILE A 25 -4.10 38.68 12.64
N ASP A 26 -3.56 37.81 13.50
CA ASP A 26 -2.87 36.58 13.11
C ASP A 26 -3.83 35.42 12.81
N LEU A 27 -5.11 35.54 13.19
CA LEU A 27 -6.15 34.58 12.82
C LEU A 27 -6.54 34.81 11.36
N CYS A 28 -5.74 34.26 10.46
CA CYS A 28 -5.94 34.35 9.02
C CYS A 28 -5.74 32.99 8.35
N HIS A 29 -6.55 32.74 7.32
CA HIS A 29 -6.41 31.56 6.47
C HIS A 29 -5.33 31.82 5.42
N ASP A 30 -4.09 31.54 5.80
CA ASP A 30 -2.91 31.79 4.97
C ASP A 30 -2.50 30.56 4.16
N ASP A 31 -1.53 30.75 3.26
CA ASP A 31 -1.06 29.72 2.35
C ASP A 31 -0.63 28.44 3.06
N VAL A 32 0.02 28.56 4.23
CA VAL A 32 0.44 27.41 5.02
C VAL A 32 -0.75 26.57 5.49
N GLU A 33 -1.82 27.20 5.96
CA GLU A 33 -3.01 26.50 6.43
C GLU A 33 -3.69 25.75 5.30
N ARG A 34 -3.84 26.40 4.14
CA ARG A 34 -4.38 25.78 2.93
C ARG A 34 -3.56 24.57 2.48
N GLU A 35 -2.24 24.69 2.45
CA GLU A 35 -1.38 23.59 2.00
C GLU A 35 -1.28 22.45 3.04
N LEU A 36 -1.39 22.74 4.34
CA LEU A 36 -1.50 21.73 5.39
C LEU A 36 -2.80 20.93 5.29
N ILE A 37 -3.94 21.57 5.03
CA ILE A 37 -5.22 20.87 4.85
C ILE A 37 -5.11 19.90 3.66
N LYS A 38 -4.57 20.37 2.53
CA LYS A 38 -4.32 19.51 1.37
C LYS A 38 -3.37 18.35 1.67
N GLU A 39 -2.32 18.59 2.46
CA GLU A 39 -1.40 17.52 2.88
C GLU A 39 -2.10 16.46 3.74
N ALA A 40 -2.94 16.87 4.69
CA ALA A 40 -3.73 15.96 5.50
C ALA A 40 -4.68 15.11 4.63
N GLU A 41 -5.42 15.75 3.72
CA GLU A 41 -6.33 15.07 2.77
C GLU A 41 -5.57 14.08 1.87
N MET A 42 -4.41 14.48 1.35
CA MET A 42 -3.57 13.64 0.50
C MET A 42 -3.02 12.43 1.26
N ILE A 43 -2.58 12.60 2.51
CA ILE A 43 -2.12 11.50 3.35
C ILE A 43 -3.26 10.52 3.62
N GLU A 44 -4.47 10.99 3.95
CA GLU A 44 -5.64 10.13 4.19
C GLU A 44 -6.07 9.38 2.93
N ALA A 45 -6.12 10.07 1.78
CA ALA A 45 -6.40 9.46 0.49
C ALA A 45 -5.36 8.38 0.13
N SER A 46 -4.08 8.68 0.33
CA SER A 46 -2.97 7.74 0.10
C SER A 46 -3.09 6.49 0.97
N GLN A 47 -3.44 6.65 2.25
CA GLN A 47 -3.69 5.51 3.16
C GLN A 47 -4.85 4.63 2.67
N ALA A 48 -5.98 5.24 2.27
CA ALA A 48 -7.13 4.51 1.77
C ALA A 48 -6.79 3.74 0.48
N MET A 49 -6.05 4.35 -0.44
CA MET A 49 -5.63 3.69 -1.67
C MET A 49 -4.64 2.55 -1.40
N LEU A 50 -3.63 2.76 -0.55
CA LEU A 50 -2.67 1.72 -0.14
C LEU A 50 -3.38 0.51 0.49
N GLN A 51 -4.40 0.74 1.33
CA GLN A 51 -5.18 -0.32 1.94
C GLN A 51 -5.96 -1.14 0.89
N ARG A 52 -6.62 -0.48 -0.08
CA ARG A 52 -7.33 -1.17 -1.17
C ARG A 52 -6.38 -2.02 -2.02
N VAL A 53 -5.20 -1.50 -2.35
CA VAL A 53 -4.19 -2.24 -3.13
C VAL A 53 -3.65 -3.44 -2.35
N LEU A 54 -3.45 -3.29 -1.04
CA LEU A 54 -3.08 -4.40 -0.16
C LEU A 54 -4.13 -5.51 -0.15
N GLU A 55 -5.42 -5.15 -0.09
CA GLU A 55 -6.53 -6.11 -0.15
C GLU A 55 -6.56 -6.87 -1.48
N GLN A 56 -6.36 -6.17 -2.60
CA GLN A 56 -6.25 -6.79 -3.93
C GLN A 56 -5.07 -7.77 -4.00
N ALA A 57 -3.90 -7.38 -3.47
CA ALA A 57 -2.73 -8.25 -3.42
C ALA A 57 -2.95 -9.50 -2.57
N ASN A 58 -3.60 -9.36 -1.41
CA ASN A 58 -3.94 -10.49 -0.54
C ASN A 58 -4.90 -11.47 -1.22
N GLU A 59 -5.92 -10.96 -1.92
CA GLU A 59 -6.85 -11.81 -2.68
C GLU A 59 -6.13 -12.52 -3.85
N GLN A 60 -5.22 -11.84 -4.54
CA GLN A 60 -4.42 -12.47 -5.60
C GLN A 60 -3.52 -13.59 -5.05
N ILE A 61 -2.91 -13.39 -3.87
CA ILE A 61 -2.12 -14.43 -3.17
C ILE A 61 -3.01 -15.63 -2.82
N ARG A 62 -4.23 -15.40 -2.33
CA ARG A 62 -5.20 -16.46 -2.01
C ARG A 62 -5.55 -17.29 -3.25
N ARG A 63 -5.78 -16.65 -4.39
CA ARG A 63 -6.07 -17.34 -5.67
C ARG A 63 -4.89 -18.15 -6.19
N LEU A 64 -3.67 -17.60 -6.09
CA LEU A 64 -2.45 -18.32 -6.44
C LEU A 64 -2.27 -19.58 -5.57
N ARG A 65 -2.45 -19.46 -4.24
CA ARG A 65 -2.39 -20.61 -3.33
C ARG A 65 -3.42 -21.68 -3.66
N SER A 66 -4.65 -21.28 -3.99
CA SER A 66 -5.69 -22.20 -4.44
C SER A 66 -5.29 -22.92 -5.73
N THR A 67 -4.66 -22.21 -6.66
CA THR A 67 -4.18 -22.79 -7.93
C THR A 67 -3.06 -23.80 -7.67
N THR A 68 -2.08 -23.45 -6.84
CA THR A 68 -1.00 -24.37 -6.42
C THR A 68 -1.58 -25.65 -5.82
N TYR A 69 -2.55 -25.53 -4.92
CA TYR A 69 -3.21 -26.71 -4.33
C TYR A 69 -3.82 -27.65 -5.39
N PHE A 70 -4.53 -27.12 -6.39
CA PHE A 70 -5.11 -27.96 -7.45
C PHE A 70 -4.05 -28.58 -8.35
N MET A 71 -2.95 -27.88 -8.62
CA MET A 71 -1.82 -28.43 -9.38
C MET A 71 -1.11 -29.54 -8.61
N ASP A 72 -0.87 -29.36 -7.30
CA ASP A 72 -0.22 -30.36 -6.46
C ASP A 72 -1.07 -31.64 -6.39
N ARG A 73 -2.40 -31.52 -6.28
CA ARG A 73 -3.30 -32.68 -6.33
C ARG A 73 -3.27 -33.41 -7.66
N ASP A 74 -3.31 -32.67 -8.78
CA ASP A 74 -3.21 -33.28 -10.12
C ASP A 74 -1.86 -34.00 -10.32
N LEU A 75 -0.77 -33.48 -9.75
CA LEU A 75 0.54 -34.14 -9.76
C LEU A 75 0.57 -35.40 -8.88
N GLU A 76 0.00 -35.34 -7.68
CA GLU A 76 -0.09 -36.49 -6.78
C GLU A 76 -0.90 -37.63 -7.40
N ASP A 77 -2.05 -37.34 -8.02
CA ASP A 77 -2.88 -38.33 -8.70
C ASP A 77 -2.11 -39.01 -9.86
N LYS A 78 -1.34 -38.23 -10.63
CA LYS A 78 -0.51 -38.76 -11.73
C LYS A 78 0.66 -39.61 -11.24
N ASP A 79 1.31 -39.20 -10.16
CA ASP A 79 2.39 -39.98 -9.55
C ASP A 79 1.87 -41.32 -9.03
N ASN A 80 0.70 -41.32 -8.39
CA ASN A 80 0.05 -42.54 -7.92
C ASN A 80 -0.26 -43.52 -9.06
N VAL A 81 -0.82 -43.04 -10.18
CA VAL A 81 -1.09 -43.92 -11.33
C VAL A 81 0.19 -44.37 -12.03
N THR A 82 1.20 -43.50 -12.13
CA THR A 82 2.51 -43.90 -12.67
C THR A 82 3.14 -45.03 -11.84
N LYS A 83 3.00 -45.00 -10.51
CA LYS A 83 3.46 -46.09 -9.62
C LYS A 83 2.70 -47.38 -9.86
N ILE A 84 1.39 -47.31 -10.07
CA ILE A 84 0.55 -48.48 -10.39
C ILE A 84 0.99 -49.08 -11.73
N ASP A 85 1.17 -48.25 -12.77
CA ASP A 85 1.61 -48.70 -14.10
C ASP A 85 2.99 -49.36 -14.03
N TYR A 86 3.92 -48.77 -13.26
CA TYR A 86 5.24 -49.34 -13.03
C TYR A 86 5.16 -50.71 -12.34
N GLN A 87 4.31 -50.87 -11.33
CA GLN A 87 4.08 -52.16 -10.68
C GLN A 87 3.49 -53.19 -11.66
N ASN A 88 2.47 -52.79 -12.43
CA ASN A 88 1.85 -53.65 -13.44
C ASN A 88 2.85 -54.11 -14.52
N MET A 89 3.79 -53.24 -14.92
CA MET A 89 4.84 -53.58 -15.87
C MET A 89 5.80 -54.67 -15.33
N ILE A 90 6.03 -54.71 -14.02
CA ILE A 90 6.99 -55.65 -13.39
C ILE A 90 6.35 -57.01 -13.11
N ILE A 91 5.02 -57.04 -12.89
CA ILE A 91 4.28 -58.28 -12.65
C ILE A 91 4.38 -59.19 -13.87
N ASN A 92 4.74 -60.45 -13.65
CA ASN A 92 4.82 -61.48 -14.67
C ASN A 92 4.29 -62.81 -14.12
N GLU A 93 4.17 -63.84 -14.96
CA GLU A 93 3.60 -65.15 -14.60
C GLU A 93 4.30 -65.86 -13.43
N ARG A 94 5.54 -65.47 -13.10
CA ARG A 94 6.32 -66.04 -11.97
C ARG A 94 6.22 -65.22 -10.69
N SER A 95 5.47 -64.10 -10.70
CA SER A 95 5.25 -63.29 -9.52
C SER A 95 4.47 -64.10 -8.46
N PHE A 96 4.86 -63.95 -7.19
CA PHE A 96 4.16 -64.60 -6.08
C PHE A 96 2.77 -63.97 -5.87
N ASN A 97 1.80 -64.75 -5.38
CA ASN A 97 0.42 -64.33 -5.07
C ASN A 97 -0.45 -63.90 -6.26
N LEU A 98 -0.22 -64.48 -7.44
CA LEU A 98 -1.16 -64.34 -8.55
C LEU A 98 -2.42 -65.18 -8.29
N SER A 99 -3.59 -64.59 -8.53
CA SER A 99 -4.88 -65.28 -8.46
C SER A 99 -5.75 -64.81 -9.61
N MET A 100 -6.50 -65.74 -10.21
CA MET A 100 -7.40 -65.42 -11.31
C MET A 100 -8.71 -64.87 -10.76
N TYR A 101 -9.11 -63.70 -11.24
CA TYR A 101 -10.40 -63.12 -10.87
C TYR A 101 -11.54 -63.89 -11.53
N HIS A 102 -12.46 -64.42 -10.73
CA HIS A 102 -13.62 -65.21 -11.18
C HIS A 102 -14.96 -64.46 -11.03
N GLY A 103 -14.94 -63.16 -10.72
CA GLY A 103 -16.16 -62.36 -10.59
C GLY A 103 -16.76 -61.96 -11.94
N PHE A 104 -18.04 -61.61 -11.93
CA PHE A 104 -18.79 -61.19 -13.13
C PHE A 104 -18.76 -59.67 -13.36
N THR A 105 -18.15 -58.91 -12.46
CA THR A 105 -18.04 -57.45 -12.53
C THR A 105 -16.65 -57.02 -12.98
N PRO A 106 -16.51 -55.95 -13.79
CA PRO A 106 -15.19 -55.38 -14.08
C PRO A 106 -14.42 -55.03 -12.80
N LEU A 107 -13.15 -55.40 -12.73
CA LEU A 107 -12.26 -55.07 -11.60
C LEU A 107 -11.88 -53.59 -11.55
N ASP A 108 -11.87 -52.93 -12.71
CA ASP A 108 -11.60 -51.50 -12.84
C ASP A 108 -12.89 -50.78 -13.26
N PRO A 109 -13.64 -50.20 -12.30
CA PRO A 109 -14.81 -49.39 -12.58
C PRO A 109 -14.44 -47.94 -12.92
N ALA A 110 -13.26 -47.66 -13.49
CA ALA A 110 -12.84 -46.31 -13.84
C ALA A 110 -13.93 -45.57 -14.64
N ASN A 111 -14.52 -44.57 -14.01
CA ASN A 111 -15.57 -43.74 -14.59
C ASN A 111 -15.01 -42.53 -15.37
N ILE A 112 -13.67 -42.39 -15.44
CA ILE A 112 -13.00 -41.25 -16.06
C ILE A 112 -12.19 -41.77 -17.25
N THR A 113 -12.47 -41.20 -18.42
CA THR A 113 -11.70 -41.49 -19.64
C THR A 113 -10.35 -40.77 -19.62
N ALA A 114 -9.37 -41.30 -20.37
CA ALA A 114 -8.07 -40.64 -20.52
C ALA A 114 -8.19 -39.21 -21.07
N GLU A 115 -9.16 -38.97 -21.95
CA GLU A 115 -9.45 -37.65 -22.49
C GLU A 115 -9.97 -36.70 -21.39
N GLU A 116 -10.94 -37.13 -20.59
CA GLU A 116 -11.47 -36.33 -19.47
C GLU A 116 -10.40 -35.99 -18.44
N TRP A 117 -9.49 -36.93 -18.16
CA TRP A 117 -8.36 -36.69 -17.27
C TRP A 117 -7.38 -35.68 -17.88
N GLN A 118 -7.02 -35.84 -19.15
CA GLN A 118 -6.16 -34.89 -19.83
C GLN A 118 -6.78 -33.48 -19.85
N GLN A 119 -8.10 -33.38 -20.08
CA GLN A 119 -8.84 -32.12 -20.01
C GLN A 119 -8.82 -31.50 -18.61
N TYR A 120 -8.88 -32.29 -17.54
CA TYR A 120 -8.76 -31.80 -16.16
C TYR A 120 -7.41 -31.11 -15.94
N THR A 121 -6.31 -31.73 -16.37
CA THR A 121 -4.98 -31.12 -16.32
C THR A 121 -4.91 -29.84 -17.15
N PHE A 122 -5.43 -29.83 -18.39
CA PHE A 122 -5.42 -28.63 -19.22
C PHE A 122 -6.16 -27.46 -18.58
N LYS A 123 -7.32 -27.71 -17.96
CA LYS A 123 -8.07 -26.69 -17.22
C LYS A 123 -7.28 -26.15 -16.04
N ASN A 124 -6.55 -26.99 -15.31
CA ASN A 124 -5.68 -26.55 -14.21
C ASN A 124 -4.54 -25.67 -14.71
N LEU A 125 -3.90 -26.03 -15.84
CA LEU A 125 -2.85 -25.24 -16.46
C LEU A 125 -3.36 -23.89 -16.98
N GLU A 126 -4.53 -23.87 -17.62
CA GLU A 126 -5.17 -22.63 -18.09
C GLU A 126 -5.48 -21.68 -16.92
N ARG A 127 -6.06 -22.22 -15.85
CA ARG A 127 -6.32 -21.47 -14.62
C ARG A 127 -5.04 -20.92 -14.03
N ALA A 128 -3.97 -21.73 -13.99
CA ALA A 128 -2.67 -21.29 -13.49
C ALA A 128 -2.07 -20.17 -14.33
N ALA A 129 -2.11 -20.29 -15.66
CA ALA A 129 -1.65 -19.25 -16.57
C ALA A 129 -2.42 -17.94 -16.36
N LYS A 130 -3.75 -18.03 -16.21
CA LYS A 130 -4.61 -16.87 -15.94
C LYS A 130 -4.25 -16.16 -14.63
N GLU A 131 -4.08 -16.91 -13.54
CA GLU A 131 -3.72 -16.33 -12.23
C GLU A 131 -2.30 -15.76 -12.22
N ILE A 132 -1.34 -16.41 -12.90
CA ILE A 132 0.03 -15.87 -13.06
C ILE A 132 0.02 -14.55 -13.83
N ASN A 133 -0.72 -14.47 -14.94
CA ASN A 133 -0.84 -13.24 -15.71
C ASN A 133 -1.49 -12.12 -14.90
N SER A 134 -2.56 -12.43 -14.17
CA SER A 134 -3.24 -11.48 -13.27
C SER A 134 -2.29 -10.96 -12.18
N ALA A 135 -1.49 -11.86 -11.58
CA ALA A 135 -0.49 -11.49 -10.59
C ALA A 135 0.64 -10.62 -11.15
N ARG A 136 1.11 -10.90 -12.38
CA ARG A 136 2.10 -10.05 -13.06
C ARG A 136 1.58 -8.64 -13.31
N SER A 137 0.36 -8.53 -13.83
CA SER A 137 -0.30 -7.23 -14.05
C SER A 137 -0.50 -6.47 -12.74
N LEU A 138 -0.96 -7.15 -11.68
CA LEU A 138 -1.13 -6.53 -10.37
C LEU A 138 0.21 -6.05 -9.80
N ARG A 139 1.29 -6.83 -9.93
CA ARG A 139 2.61 -6.42 -9.46
C ARG A 139 3.12 -5.17 -10.19
N ALA A 140 3.00 -5.14 -11.51
CA ALA A 140 3.37 -3.95 -12.29
C ALA A 140 2.55 -2.73 -11.88
N TYR A 141 1.24 -2.90 -11.67
CA TYR A 141 0.36 -1.84 -11.16
C TYR A 141 0.80 -1.35 -9.77
N VAL A 142 1.09 -2.27 -8.84
CA VAL A 142 1.57 -1.94 -7.48
C VAL A 142 2.87 -1.13 -7.55
N ASP A 143 3.82 -1.52 -8.41
CA ASP A 143 5.10 -0.82 -8.55
C ASP A 143 4.91 0.62 -9.05
N THR A 144 4.04 0.83 -10.04
CA THR A 144 3.71 2.17 -10.54
C THR A 144 2.92 2.99 -9.51
N PHE A 145 1.95 2.37 -8.85
CA PHE A 145 1.11 3.02 -7.84
C PHE A 145 1.92 3.50 -6.63
N LEU A 146 2.84 2.66 -6.12
CA LEU A 146 3.70 3.03 -5.00
C LEU A 146 4.61 4.21 -5.35
N LYS A 147 5.17 4.24 -6.56
CA LYS A 147 5.95 5.39 -7.05
C LYS A 147 5.11 6.65 -7.08
N GLN A 148 3.92 6.60 -7.67
CA GLN A 148 3.01 7.75 -7.73
C GLN A 148 2.68 8.31 -6.35
N VAL A 149 2.31 7.43 -5.40
CA VAL A 149 1.99 7.86 -4.02
C VAL A 149 3.21 8.51 -3.35
N ILE A 150 4.42 7.99 -3.56
CA ILE A 150 5.64 8.57 -3.01
C ILE A 150 5.90 9.95 -3.62
N ASP A 151 5.80 10.07 -4.94
CA ASP A 151 6.05 11.31 -5.67
C ASP A 151 5.04 12.40 -5.27
N ASP A 152 3.76 12.06 -5.15
CA ASP A 152 2.69 12.98 -4.72
C ASP A 152 2.94 13.49 -3.29
N LEU A 153 3.24 12.59 -2.35
CA LEU A 153 3.51 12.95 -0.96
C LEU A 153 4.77 13.83 -0.83
N TRP A 154 5.84 13.51 -1.58
CA TRP A 154 7.05 14.34 -1.59
C TRP A 154 6.77 15.73 -2.18
N SER A 155 6.01 15.80 -3.27
CA SER A 155 5.64 17.08 -3.88
C SER A 155 4.87 17.95 -2.88
N GLN A 156 3.87 17.39 -2.21
CA GLN A 156 3.09 18.13 -1.22
C GLN A 156 3.91 18.53 0.00
N TYR A 157 4.79 17.65 0.49
CA TYR A 157 5.74 17.97 1.55
C TYR A 157 6.60 19.19 1.18
N HIS A 158 7.11 19.26 -0.05
CA HIS A 158 7.91 20.40 -0.50
C HIS A 158 7.09 21.69 -0.59
N VAL A 159 5.87 21.61 -1.08
CA VAL A 159 4.93 22.75 -1.16
C VAL A 159 4.62 23.31 0.22
N VAL A 160 4.29 22.46 1.19
CA VAL A 160 4.00 22.88 2.57
C VAL A 160 5.22 23.52 3.23
N ASN A 161 6.40 22.91 3.11
CA ASN A 161 7.64 23.47 3.67
C ASN A 161 8.02 24.81 3.05
N GLU A 162 7.78 24.98 1.75
CA GLU A 162 8.00 26.25 1.07
C GLU A 162 7.03 27.33 1.56
N ALA A 163 5.75 26.99 1.75
CA ALA A 163 4.78 27.91 2.34
C ALA A 163 5.21 28.32 3.76
N PHE A 164 5.68 27.39 4.58
CA PHE A 164 6.21 27.70 5.91
C PHE A 164 7.42 28.63 5.85
N ARG A 165 8.39 28.37 4.96
CA ARG A 165 9.58 29.23 4.79
C ARG A 165 9.18 30.67 4.48
N ARG A 166 8.28 30.87 3.52
CA ARG A 166 7.78 32.22 3.16
C ARG A 166 7.11 32.90 4.33
N ARG A 167 6.20 32.19 5.02
CA ARG A 167 5.47 32.76 6.16
C ARG A 167 6.37 33.15 7.33
N ILE A 168 7.41 32.35 7.59
CA ILE A 168 8.42 32.67 8.60
C ILE A 168 9.18 33.94 8.23
N GLU A 169 9.53 34.11 6.95
CA GLU A 169 10.25 35.30 6.49
C GLU A 169 9.37 36.56 6.57
N GLU A 170 8.12 36.49 6.14
CA GLU A 170 7.14 37.57 6.30
C GLU A 170 6.99 38.02 7.77
N ILE A 171 6.90 37.06 8.70
CA ILE A 171 6.78 37.35 10.13
C ILE A 171 8.06 38.00 10.68
N LYS A 172 9.23 37.54 10.26
CA LYS A 172 10.51 38.15 10.66
C LYS A 172 10.60 39.59 10.16
N GLU A 173 10.28 39.84 8.90
CA GLU A 173 10.28 41.18 8.33
C GLU A 173 9.30 42.11 9.05
N ALA A 174 8.08 41.64 9.31
CA ALA A 174 7.07 42.40 10.04
C ALA A 174 7.55 42.74 11.46
N LYS A 175 8.14 41.76 12.16
CA LYS A 175 8.74 41.97 13.48
C LYS A 175 9.84 43.02 13.44
N THR A 176 10.80 42.91 12.51
CA THR A 176 11.90 43.88 12.40
C THR A 176 11.36 45.30 12.12
N LYS A 177 10.36 45.44 11.26
CA LYS A 177 9.70 46.74 11.01
C LYS A 177 9.05 47.31 12.27
N LEU A 178 8.36 46.47 13.05
CA LEU A 178 7.75 46.88 14.32
C LEU A 178 8.79 47.28 15.37
N GLU A 179 9.92 46.56 15.46
CA GLU A 179 11.04 46.89 16.34
C GLU A 179 11.67 48.24 15.96
N VAL A 180 11.88 48.49 14.66
CA VAL A 180 12.39 49.77 14.16
C VAL A 180 11.42 50.91 14.50
N MET A 181 10.13 50.77 14.18
CA MET A 181 9.12 51.78 14.53
C MET A 181 9.03 52.02 16.03
N HIS A 182 9.13 50.97 16.84
CA HIS A 182 9.16 51.09 18.29
C HIS A 182 10.37 51.89 18.76
N ASN A 183 11.56 51.63 18.22
CA ASN A 183 12.78 52.37 18.56
C ASN A 183 12.69 53.85 18.13
N GLU A 184 12.15 54.13 16.95
CA GLU A 184 11.99 55.49 16.43
C GLU A 184 10.96 56.32 17.21
N VAL A 185 9.91 55.71 17.73
CA VAL A 185 8.83 56.41 18.44
C VAL A 185 9.08 56.41 19.95
N ALA A 186 9.38 55.26 20.55
CA ALA A 186 9.48 55.13 22.00
C ALA A 186 10.72 55.81 22.58
N ILE A 187 11.88 55.73 21.91
CA ILE A 187 13.15 56.28 22.45
C ILE A 187 13.11 57.82 22.52
N PRO A 188 12.67 58.55 21.47
CA PRO A 188 12.58 60.01 21.54
C PRO A 188 11.51 60.48 22.53
N HIS A 189 10.37 59.79 22.66
CA HIS A 189 9.34 60.16 23.62
C HIS A 189 9.77 59.89 25.07
N LEU A 190 10.49 58.80 25.35
CA LEU A 190 11.09 58.52 26.66
C LEU A 190 12.19 59.55 27.00
N CYS A 191 13.05 59.90 26.04
CA CYS A 191 14.03 60.97 26.22
C CYS A 191 13.37 62.32 26.49
N ALA A 192 12.34 62.70 25.72
CA ALA A 192 11.63 63.96 25.92
C ALA A 192 10.95 64.02 27.30
N ARG A 193 10.37 62.91 27.78
CA ARG A 193 9.74 62.84 29.10
C ARG A 193 10.78 62.94 30.24
N LEU A 194 11.90 62.23 30.13
CA LEU A 194 12.99 62.28 31.12
C LEU A 194 13.69 63.65 31.17
N PHE A 195 13.80 64.36 30.05
CA PHE A 195 14.37 65.71 30.00
C PHE A 195 13.40 66.79 30.53
N CYS A 196 12.08 66.62 30.36
CA CYS A 196 11.09 67.53 30.94
C CYS A 196 10.94 67.38 32.47
N ASP A 197 11.23 66.22 33.05
CA ASP A 197 11.15 66.01 34.50
C ASP A 197 12.39 66.52 35.27
N PHE A 198 13.40 67.07 34.57
CA PHE A 198 14.65 67.61 35.15
C PHE A 198 14.83 69.13 34.99
N ALA A 199 13.80 69.86 34.53
CA ALA A 199 13.78 71.32 34.40
C ALA A 199 12.65 71.92 35.25
#